data_AF-A0A1S3QM46-F1
#
_entry.id   AF-A0A1S3QM46-F1
#
_cell.length_a   1.000
_cell.length_b   1.000
_cell.length_c   1.000
_cell.angle_alpha   90.00
_cell.angle_beta   90.00
_cell.angle_gamma   90.00
#
_symmetry.space_group_name_H-M   'P 1'
#
loop_
_entity.id
_entity.type
_entity.pdbx_description
1 polymer ?
#
loop_
_entity_poly.entity_id
_entity_poly.type
_entity_poly.pdbx_seq_one_letter_code
_entity_poly.pdbx_strand_id
1 'polypeptide(L)'
;MDIVNGAIDSLIGSSSREEWKAVNLNVADATLIISNHQEVKEEEEVLVECRVRFLSFMGVGRDAHCFAFIMDGGGRRRYECHVLWCEPDAGRLSEAVQAACMVGTL
;
A
#
# COMPACT_ATOMS: atom_id res chain seq x y z
N MET A 1 9.30 6.24 12.59
CA MET A 1 9.65 5.83 11.21
C MET A 1 10.29 4.45 11.14
N ASP A 2 10.70 3.83 12.26
CA ASP A 2 11.40 2.54 12.22
C ASP A 2 10.49 1.35 11.91
N ILE A 3 9.20 1.41 12.28
CA ILE A 3 8.23 0.32 12.05
C ILE A 3 8.01 0.08 10.55
N VAL A 4 7.80 1.14 9.76
CA VAL A 4 7.61 1.04 8.30
C VAL A 4 8.86 0.52 7.62
N ASN A 5 10.02 1.08 7.96
CA ASN A 5 11.27 0.64 7.36
C ASN A 5 11.59 -0.82 7.70
N GLY A 6 11.38 -1.24 8.96
CA GLY A 6 11.56 -2.63 9.35
C GLY A 6 10.62 -3.59 8.62
N ALA A 7 9.36 -3.19 8.38
CA ALA A 7 8.41 -3.97 7.60
C ALA A 7 8.80 -4.06 6.11
N ILE A 8 9.20 -2.94 5.51
CA ILE A 8 9.71 -2.89 4.12
C ILE A 8 10.93 -3.78 3.96
N ASP A 9 11.94 -3.62 4.80
CA ASP A 9 13.19 -4.39 4.75
C ASP A 9 12.91 -5.90 4.88
N SER A 10 11.95 -6.28 5.74
CA SER A 10 11.55 -7.68 5.92
C SER A 10 10.86 -8.27 4.69
N LEU A 11 9.94 -7.52 4.08
CA LEU A 11 9.17 -8.00 2.92
C LEU A 11 10.01 -8.01 1.64
N ILE A 12 10.76 -6.94 1.37
CA ILE A 12 11.67 -6.86 0.21
C ILE A 12 12.80 -7.88 0.34
N GLY A 13 13.35 -8.09 1.53
CA GLY A 13 14.40 -9.09 1.74
C GLY A 13 13.93 -10.55 1.60
N SER A 14 12.62 -10.79 1.60
CA SER A 14 12.03 -12.15 1.58
C SER A 14 11.66 -12.67 0.19
N SER A 15 11.71 -11.82 -0.84
CA SER A 15 11.33 -12.15 -2.22
C SER A 15 12.22 -11.42 -3.22
N SER A 16 12.35 -11.94 -4.43
CA SER A 16 13.05 -11.22 -5.49
C SER A 16 12.09 -10.33 -6.29
N ARG A 17 12.61 -9.27 -6.94
CA ARG A 17 11.80 -8.28 -7.66
C ARG A 17 11.02 -8.90 -8.83
N GLU A 18 11.52 -10.01 -9.38
CA GLU A 18 10.87 -10.77 -10.45
C GLU A 18 9.62 -11.53 -9.99
N GLU A 19 9.50 -11.78 -8.68
CA GLU A 19 8.35 -12.44 -8.06
C GLU A 19 7.22 -11.46 -7.71
N TRP A 20 7.48 -10.15 -7.80
CA TRP A 20 6.50 -9.12 -7.44
C TRP A 20 5.41 -9.00 -8.51
N LYS A 21 4.15 -8.97 -8.07
CA LYS A 21 3.00 -8.80 -8.95
C LYS A 21 2.89 -7.33 -9.37
N ALA A 22 2.76 -7.08 -10.68
CA ALA A 22 2.43 -5.76 -11.20
C ALA A 22 0.97 -5.43 -10.83
N VAL A 23 0.76 -4.33 -10.11
CA VAL A 23 -0.54 -3.93 -9.58
C VAL A 23 -0.84 -2.46 -9.84
N ASN A 24 -2.12 -2.12 -9.90
CA ASN A 24 -2.62 -0.75 -9.80
C ASN A 24 -3.07 -0.48 -8.36
N LEU A 25 -2.75 0.69 -7.83
CA LEU A 25 -3.34 1.19 -6.59
C LEU A 25 -4.28 2.36 -6.90
N ASN A 26 -5.58 2.12 -6.77
CA ASN A 26 -6.60 3.15 -6.89
C ASN A 26 -6.90 3.74 -5.50
N VAL A 27 -6.86 5.07 -5.41
CA VAL A 27 -7.09 5.83 -4.17
C VAL A 27 -8.40 6.60 -4.32
N ALA A 28 -9.40 6.20 -3.56
CA ALA A 28 -10.69 6.89 -3.44
C ALA A 28 -10.84 7.52 -2.05
N ASP A 29 -11.90 8.31 -1.84
CA ASP A 29 -12.10 9.14 -0.64
C ASP A 29 -11.96 8.38 0.70
N ALA A 30 -12.38 7.11 0.74
CA ALA A 30 -12.34 6.29 1.96
C ALA A 30 -11.79 4.86 1.74
N THR A 31 -11.36 4.54 0.53
CA THR A 31 -10.91 3.20 0.14
C THR A 31 -9.66 3.24 -0.72
N LEU A 32 -8.79 2.27 -0.50
CA LEU A 32 -7.63 1.96 -1.33
C LEU A 32 -7.89 0.60 -1.96
N ILE A 33 -7.75 0.50 -3.27
CA ILE A 33 -8.01 -0.74 -4.02
C ILE A 33 -6.73 -1.12 -4.76
N ILE A 34 -6.19 -2.29 -4.46
CA ILE A 34 -5.08 -2.90 -5.19
C ILE A 34 -5.69 -3.89 -6.19
N SER A 35 -5.47 -3.66 -7.49
CA SER A 35 -5.92 -4.55 -8.57
C SER A 35 -4.76 -5.05 -9.43
N ASN A 36 -4.94 -6.16 -10.12
CA ASN A 36 -3.93 -6.73 -11.01
C ASN A 36 -3.73 -5.83 -12.26
N HIS A 37 -2.50 -5.43 -12.56
CA HIS A 37 -2.22 -4.56 -13.71
C HIS A 37 -2.31 -5.29 -15.06
N GLN A 38 -2.10 -6.61 -15.09
CA GLN A 38 -1.86 -7.36 -16.34
C GLN A 38 -3.10 -8.03 -16.96
N GLU A 39 -4.30 -7.85 -16.40
CA GLU A 39 -5.51 -8.46 -16.97
C GLU A 39 -6.30 -7.48 -17.84
N VAL A 40 -6.28 -7.74 -19.16
CA VAL A 40 -7.05 -7.04 -20.21
C VAL A 40 -8.45 -7.67 -20.38
N LYS A 41 -8.84 -8.60 -19.51
CA LYS A 41 -10.20 -9.14 -19.49
C LYS A 41 -11.12 -8.12 -18.84
N GLU A 42 -12.38 -8.07 -19.28
CA GLU A 42 -13.37 -7.01 -19.06
C GLU A 42 -13.67 -6.64 -17.59
N GLU A 43 -13.03 -7.30 -16.61
CA GLU A 43 -13.17 -7.04 -15.17
C GLU A 43 -11.76 -6.96 -14.52
N GLU A 44 -11.43 -5.81 -13.92
CA GLU A 44 -10.22 -5.67 -13.08
C GLU A 44 -10.33 -6.59 -11.86
N GLU A 45 -9.41 -7.56 -11.73
CA GLU A 45 -9.31 -8.41 -10.54
C GLU A 45 -8.84 -7.58 -9.34
N VAL A 46 -9.75 -7.36 -8.37
CA VAL A 46 -9.42 -6.74 -7.08
C VAL A 46 -8.67 -7.74 -6.20
N LEU A 47 -7.42 -7.43 -5.87
CA LEU A 47 -6.57 -8.25 -5.01
C LEU A 47 -6.79 -7.91 -3.54
N VAL A 48 -6.87 -6.61 -3.23
CA VAL A 48 -7.03 -6.11 -1.86
C VAL A 48 -7.89 -4.85 -1.88
N GLU A 49 -8.86 -4.78 -0.98
CA GLU A 49 -9.59 -3.55 -0.65
C GLU A 49 -9.27 -3.17 0.79
N CYS A 50 -8.74 -1.96 0.99
CA CYS A 50 -8.40 -1.42 2.30
C CYS A 50 -9.26 -0.18 2.57
N ARG A 51 -9.90 -0.11 3.74
CA ARG A 51 -10.62 1.12 4.15
C ARG A 51 -9.70 2.06 4.90
N VAL A 52 -9.63 3.31 4.44
CA VAL A 52 -8.74 4.34 4.99
C VAL A 52 -8.90 4.53 6.51
N ARG A 53 -10.13 4.39 7.04
CA ARG A 53 -10.40 4.45 8.49
C ARG A 53 -9.67 3.41 9.36
N PHE A 54 -9.15 2.34 8.75
CA PHE A 54 -8.36 1.31 9.44
C PHE A 54 -6.86 1.42 9.14
N LEU A 55 -6.46 2.37 8.29
CA LEU A 55 -5.05 2.65 8.04
C LEU A 55 -4.46 3.26 9.30
N SER A 56 -3.59 2.52 9.96
CA SER A 56 -2.95 2.91 11.21
C SER A 56 -1.67 3.71 10.98
N PHE A 57 -0.92 3.36 9.93
CA PHE A 57 0.33 4.02 9.60
C PHE A 57 0.62 3.90 8.09
N MET A 58 1.29 4.89 7.51
CA MET A 58 1.81 4.85 6.15
C MET A 58 3.12 5.64 6.04
N GLY A 59 3.90 5.36 5.00
CA GLY A 59 5.09 6.14 4.70
C GLY A 59 5.90 5.63 3.52
N VAL A 60 6.82 6.48 3.08
CA VAL A 60 7.90 6.11 2.14
C VAL A 60 9.05 5.50 2.94
N GLY A 61 9.66 4.44 2.40
CA GLY A 61 10.81 3.77 2.98
C GLY A 61 12.11 4.58 2.86
N ARG A 62 13.23 4.00 3.32
CA ARG A 62 14.57 4.57 3.09
C ARG A 62 14.91 4.67 1.61
N ASP A 63 14.49 3.66 0.84
CA ASP A 63 14.46 3.73 -0.61
C ASP A 63 13.21 4.49 -1.05
N ALA A 64 13.39 5.56 -1.83
CA ALA A 64 12.32 6.43 -2.29
C ALA A 64 11.28 5.73 -3.19
N HIS A 65 11.62 4.58 -3.77
CA HIS A 65 10.66 3.78 -4.56
C HIS A 65 9.71 2.98 -3.67
N CYS A 66 10.05 2.76 -2.39
CA CYS A 66 9.27 1.93 -1.50
C CYS A 66 8.19 2.74 -0.80
N PHE A 67 6.94 2.35 -0.98
CA PHE A 67 5.81 2.82 -0.19
C PHE A 67 5.27 1.70 0.67
N ALA A 68 4.85 1.99 1.89
CA ALA A 68 4.12 1.02 2.69
C ALA A 68 3.00 1.65 3.50
N PHE A 69 1.96 0.87 3.73
CA PHE A 69 0.91 1.20 4.67
C PHE A 69 0.51 -0.02 5.51
N ILE A 70 0.01 0.26 6.71
CA ILE A 70 -0.32 -0.72 7.74
C ILE A 70 -1.78 -0.55 8.11
N MET A 71 -2.54 -1.62 7.93
CA MET A 71 -3.96 -1.72 8.26
C MET A 71 -4.15 -2.39 9.63
N ASP A 72 -5.10 -1.89 10.42
CA ASP A 72 -5.63 -2.61 11.57
C ASP A 72 -6.66 -3.64 11.08
N GLY A 73 -6.35 -4.93 11.25
CA GLY A 73 -7.19 -6.05 10.83
C GLY A 73 -8.39 -6.33 11.75
N GLY A 74 -8.72 -5.44 12.68
CA GLY A 74 -9.97 -5.51 13.46
C GLY A 74 -9.97 -6.57 14.57
N GLY A 75 -8.81 -6.79 15.22
CA GLY A 75 -8.65 -7.73 16.33
C GLY A 75 -7.53 -7.31 17.29
N ARG A 76 -7.27 -8.07 18.37
CA ARG A 76 -6.16 -7.75 19.29
C ARG A 76 -4.81 -7.94 18.60
N ARG A 77 -4.22 -6.82 18.12
CA ARG A 77 -2.85 -6.72 17.56
C ARG A 77 -2.59 -7.48 16.26
N ARG A 78 -3.58 -7.60 15.38
CA ARG A 78 -3.35 -8.11 14.02
C ARG A 78 -3.22 -6.93 13.07
N TYR A 79 -2.00 -6.68 12.62
CA TYR A 79 -1.70 -5.65 11.63
C TYR A 79 -1.31 -6.31 10.32
N GLU A 80 -1.76 -5.73 9.22
CA GLU A 80 -1.41 -6.17 7.86
C GLU A 80 -0.64 -5.05 7.18
N CYS A 81 0.55 -5.36 6.70
CA CYS A 81 1.42 -4.40 6.02
C CYS A 81 1.44 -4.71 4.53
N HIS A 82 1.18 -3.69 3.72
CA HIS A 82 1.31 -3.75 2.28
C HIS A 82 2.48 -2.88 1.86
N VAL A 83 3.38 -3.43 1.05
CA VAL A 83 4.55 -2.73 0.51
C VAL A 83 4.41 -2.71 -1.00
N LEU A 84 4.60 -1.53 -1.57
CA LEU A 84 4.55 -1.29 -3.02
C LEU A 84 5.88 -0.67 -3.47
N TRP A 85 6.37 -1.17 -4.59
CA TRP A 85 7.47 -0.54 -5.32
C TRP A 85 6.91 0.37 -6.42
N CYS A 86 7.30 1.64 -6.40
CA CYS A 86 6.80 2.68 -7.29
C CYS A 86 7.92 3.20 -8.21
N GLU A 87 7.58 3.49 -9.46
CA GLU A 87 8.48 4.09 -10.43
C GLU A 87 7.89 5.44 -10.90
N PRO A 88 8.67 6.53 -10.97
CA PRO A 88 10.08 6.65 -10.59
C PRO A 88 10.34 6.76 -9.08
N ASP A 89 9.31 7.04 -8.27
CA ASP A 89 9.37 7.09 -6.82
C ASP A 89 7.97 6.98 -6.20
N ALA A 90 7.89 6.80 -4.89
CA ALA A 90 6.65 6.67 -4.13
C ALA A 90 5.99 8.02 -3.76
N GLY A 91 6.58 9.17 -4.13
CA GLY A 91 6.16 10.48 -3.66
C GLY A 91 4.70 10.77 -3.96
N ARG A 92 4.32 10.72 -5.24
CA ARG A 92 2.93 10.96 -5.68
C ARG A 92 1.92 10.02 -5.05
N LEU A 93 2.28 8.73 -4.94
CA LEU A 93 1.41 7.73 -4.34
C LEU A 93 1.19 8.03 -2.85
N SER A 94 2.27 8.34 -2.13
CA SER A 94 2.21 8.67 -0.71
C SER A 94 1.39 9.93 -0.45
N GLU A 95 1.50 10.96 -1.29
CA GLU A 95 0.69 12.18 -1.19
C GLU A 95 -0.80 11.89 -1.41
N ALA A 96 -1.14 11.08 -2.42
CA ALA A 96 -2.53 10.72 -2.71
C ALA A 96 -3.17 9.94 -1.55
N VAL A 97 -2.47 8.93 -1.01
CA VAL A 97 -2.98 8.16 0.14
C VAL A 97 -3.07 9.03 1.39
N GLN A 98 -2.09 9.92 1.62
CA GLN A 98 -2.15 10.87 2.73
C GLN A 98 -3.35 11.80 2.61
N ALA A 99 -3.63 12.32 1.41
CA ALA A 99 -4.79 13.18 1.15
C ALA A 99 -6.10 12.45 1.46
N ALA A 100 -6.25 11.20 1.01
CA ALA A 100 -7.41 10.37 1.34
C ALA A 100 -7.56 10.17 2.86
N CYS A 101 -6.45 9.96 3.59
CA CYS A 101 -6.48 9.86 5.06
C CYS A 101 -6.95 11.15 5.75
N MET A 102 -6.61 12.32 5.21
CA MET A 102 -7.02 13.61 5.76
C MET A 102 -8.50 13.93 5.48
N VAL A 103 -9.06 13.44 4.37
CA VAL A 103 -10.47 13.66 4.02
C VAL A 103 -11.36 12.62 4.70
N GLY A 104 -10.94 11.35 4.77
CA GLY A 104 -11.71 10.23 5.33
C GLY A 104 -11.77 10.18 6.86
N THR A 105 -11.27 11.19 7.57
CA THR A 105 -11.33 11.33 9.03
C THR A 105 -12.40 12.32 9.52
N LEU A 106 -13.23 12.88 8.61
CA LEU A 106 -14.44 13.64 8.94
C LEU A 106 -15.67 12.74 9.14
#